data_AF-A0A183D3M2-F1
#
_entry.id   AF-A0A183D3M2-F1
#
_cell.length_a   1.000
_cell.length_b   1.000
_cell.length_c   1.000
_cell.angle_alpha   90.00
_cell.angle_beta   90.00
_cell.angle_gamma   90.00
#
_symmetry.space_group_name_H-M   'P 1'
#
loop_
_entity.id
_entity.type
_entity.pdbx_description
1 polymer ?
#
loop_
_entity_poly.entity_id
_entity_poly.type
_entity_poly.pdbx_seq_one_letter_code
_entity_poly.pdbx_strand_id
1 'polypeptide(L)'
;MGCNRKTETSLYDWTAICVGLSNGYVRFFTDRGLLLRSDHVSCSAIEEIRLGRSLMAGDQEVAVLSQTDLTCIEGLSLFIALRTAKSQLARGETDLEKIAAYGKLNVEKLKFGSEFCVVDFGVSGPLKPTWFDLHSAAALSAKDSYL
;
A
#
# COMPACT_ATOMS: atom_id res chain seq x y z
N MET A 1 6.09 8.98 40.33
CA MET A 1 5.30 8.41 39.22
C MET A 1 6.04 8.69 37.92
N GLY A 2 6.64 7.68 37.31
CA GLY A 2 7.35 7.85 36.03
C GLY A 2 6.35 7.91 34.88
N CYS A 3 6.37 9.00 34.11
CA CYS A 3 5.65 9.09 32.84
C CYS A 3 6.31 8.12 31.86
N ASN A 4 5.75 6.92 31.72
CA ASN A 4 6.12 6.01 30.66
C ASN A 4 5.45 6.51 29.37
N ARG A 5 6.15 7.36 28.61
CA ARG A 5 5.78 7.67 27.22
C ARG A 5 5.93 6.38 26.43
N LYS A 6 4.86 5.60 26.35
CA LYS A 6 4.71 4.53 25.36
C LYS A 6 4.79 5.22 24.01
N THR A 7 5.92 5.14 23.34
CA THR A 7 6.04 5.53 21.93
C THR A 7 5.04 4.68 21.14
N GLU A 8 4.41 5.24 20.11
CA GLU A 8 3.42 4.53 19.27
C GLU A 8 3.97 3.19 18.71
N THR A 9 5.30 3.10 18.58
CA THR A 9 6.03 1.87 18.23
C THR A 9 5.79 0.68 19.18
N SER A 10 5.37 0.90 20.43
CA SER A 10 5.03 -0.17 21.38
C SER A 10 3.68 -0.84 21.13
N LEU A 11 2.89 -0.36 20.17
CA LEU A 11 1.58 -0.91 19.79
C LEU A 11 1.64 -1.83 18.57
N TYR A 12 2.76 -1.88 17.85
CA TYR A 12 2.89 -2.67 16.62
C TYR A 12 3.69 -3.95 16.86
N ASP A 13 3.12 -5.10 16.49
CA ASP A 13 3.77 -6.41 16.66
C ASP A 13 5.05 -6.55 15.84
N TRP A 14 5.16 -5.84 14.70
CA TRP A 14 6.34 -5.79 13.83
C TRP A 14 6.24 -4.77 12.70
N THR A 15 7.36 -4.57 12.00
CA THR A 15 7.49 -3.66 10.85
C THR A 15 8.07 -4.40 9.64
N ALA A 16 7.56 -4.05 8.46
CA ALA A 16 8.16 -4.43 7.18
C ALA A 16 8.65 -3.17 6.45
N ILE A 17 9.80 -3.27 5.78
CA ILE A 17 10.40 -2.22 4.97
C ILE A 17 10.10 -2.52 3.51
N CYS A 18 9.50 -1.58 2.80
CA CYS A 18 9.19 -1.69 1.38
C CYS A 18 10.23 -0.92 0.55
N VAL A 19 10.74 -1.54 -0.52
CA VAL A 19 11.75 -0.94 -1.41
C VAL A 19 11.35 -1.17 -2.86
N GLY A 20 11.23 -0.10 -3.63
CA GLY A 20 11.10 -0.13 -5.08
C GLY A 20 12.47 -0.17 -5.75
N LEU A 21 12.63 -1.01 -6.76
CA LEU A 21 13.88 -1.20 -7.49
C LEU A 21 13.79 -0.64 -8.91
N SER A 22 14.95 -0.26 -9.47
CA SER A 22 15.05 0.27 -10.83
C SER A 22 14.71 -0.75 -11.94
N ASN A 23 14.65 -2.03 -11.59
CA ASN A 23 14.25 -3.12 -12.48
C ASN A 23 12.76 -3.51 -12.32
N GLY A 24 11.94 -2.67 -11.70
CA GLY A 24 10.49 -2.86 -11.62
C GLY A 24 10.02 -3.87 -10.57
N TYR A 25 10.93 -4.32 -9.69
CA TYR A 25 10.58 -5.11 -8.52
C TYR A 25 10.20 -4.21 -7.34
N VAL A 26 9.25 -4.68 -6.54
CA VAL A 26 9.01 -4.22 -5.18
C VAL A 26 9.37 -5.34 -4.22
N ARG A 27 10.21 -5.03 -3.24
CA ARG A 27 10.64 -5.99 -2.22
C ARG A 27 10.26 -5.55 -0.83
N PHE A 28 9.91 -6.52 -0.01
CA PHE A 28 9.57 -6.33 1.39
C PHE A 28 10.59 -7.05 2.26
N PHE A 29 11.09 -6.36 3.28
CA PHE A 29 12.08 -6.88 4.21
C PHE A 29 11.61 -6.73 5.65
N THR A 30 12.16 -7.54 6.55
CA THR A 30 12.08 -7.27 7.99
C THR A 30 12.93 -6.05 8.36
N ASP A 31 12.75 -5.52 9.56
CA ASP A 31 13.63 -4.53 10.19
C ASP A 31 15.10 -4.98 10.31
N ARG A 32 15.35 -6.29 10.19
CA ARG A 32 16.70 -6.90 10.18
C ARG A 32 17.24 -7.15 8.77
N GLY A 33 16.53 -6.72 7.73
CA GLY A 33 16.96 -6.88 6.34
C GLY A 33 16.74 -8.28 5.74
N LEU A 34 15.92 -9.13 6.38
CA LEU A 34 15.56 -10.44 5.81
C LEU A 34 14.44 -10.27 4.79
N LEU A 35 14.59 -10.87 3.61
CA LEU A 35 13.59 -10.81 2.54
C LEU A 35 12.32 -11.56 2.94
N LEU A 36 11.19 -10.87 2.84
CA LEU A 36 9.85 -11.42 3.07
C LEU A 36 9.12 -11.70 1.77
N ARG A 37 9.30 -10.84 0.76
CA ARG A 37 8.57 -10.90 -0.50
C ARG A 37 9.28 -10.13 -1.60
N SER A 38 9.17 -10.60 -2.84
CA SER A 38 9.74 -9.96 -4.03
C SER A 38 8.80 -10.14 -5.21
N ASP A 39 8.09 -9.07 -5.60
CA ASP A 39 7.16 -9.10 -6.73
C ASP A 39 7.66 -8.19 -7.86
N HIS A 40 7.66 -8.70 -9.09
CA HIS A 40 7.90 -7.90 -10.28
C HIS A 40 6.59 -7.24 -10.71
N VAL A 41 6.46 -5.94 -10.48
CA VAL A 41 5.20 -5.21 -10.69
C VAL A 41 5.21 -4.35 -11.94
N SER A 42 6.38 -3.97 -12.46
CA SER A 42 6.52 -3.16 -13.67
C SER A 42 7.72 -3.58 -14.50
N CYS A 43 7.72 -3.25 -15.79
CA CYS A 43 8.90 -3.38 -16.65
C CYS A 43 9.80 -2.13 -16.62
N SER A 44 9.38 -1.08 -15.91
CA SER A 44 10.12 0.17 -15.72
C SER A 44 10.50 0.36 -14.25
N ALA A 45 11.38 1.33 -13.99
CA ALA A 45 11.82 1.65 -12.64
C ALA A 45 10.63 2.05 -11.75
N ILE A 46 10.66 1.60 -10.50
CA ILE A 46 9.72 2.07 -9.49
C ILE A 46 10.12 3.48 -9.08
N GLU A 47 9.24 4.44 -9.32
CA GLU A 47 9.50 5.87 -9.07
C GLU A 47 9.01 6.27 -7.69
N GLU A 48 7.87 5.75 -7.27
CA GLU A 48 7.27 6.12 -5.99
C GLU A 48 6.39 5.00 -5.41
N ILE A 49 6.33 4.93 -4.08
CA ILE A 49 5.47 4.01 -3.32
C ILE A 49 4.71 4.83 -2.27
N ARG A 50 3.38 4.69 -2.25
CA ARG A 50 2.51 5.33 -1.26
C ARG A 50 1.65 4.31 -0.55
N LEU A 51 1.45 4.55 0.74
CA LEU A 51 0.52 3.81 1.59
C LEU A 51 -0.73 4.67 1.76
N GLY A 52 -1.90 4.10 1.49
CA GLY A 52 -3.15 4.84 1.55
C GLY A 52 -4.28 4.01 2.13
N ARG A 53 -5.38 4.70 2.44
CA ARG A 53 -6.64 4.03 2.79
C ARG A 53 -7.27 3.52 1.51
N SER A 54 -7.92 2.36 1.59
CA SER A 54 -8.59 1.73 0.45
C SER A 54 -10.05 1.41 0.76
N LEU A 55 -10.84 1.19 -0.28
CA LEU A 55 -12.15 0.53 -0.20
C LEU A 55 -12.03 -1.00 -0.22
N MET A 56 -10.84 -1.52 -0.54
CA MET A 56 -10.58 -2.95 -0.57
C MET A 56 -10.41 -3.51 0.85
N ALA A 57 -10.37 -4.84 0.95
CA ALA A 57 -10.26 -5.52 2.24
C ALA A 57 -9.01 -5.06 3.02
N GLY A 58 -9.20 -4.77 4.31
CA GLY A 58 -8.14 -4.26 5.18
C GLY A 58 -8.04 -2.73 5.23
N ASP A 59 -8.93 -2.01 4.53
CA ASP A 59 -9.03 -0.54 4.52
C ASP A 59 -7.72 0.19 4.16
N GLN A 60 -6.77 -0.52 3.57
CA GLN A 60 -5.42 -0.07 3.24
C GLN A 60 -4.96 -0.65 1.91
N GLU A 61 -4.08 0.07 1.24
CA GLU A 61 -3.41 -0.38 0.01
C GLU A 61 -1.99 0.18 -0.10
N VAL A 62 -1.17 -0.53 -0.87
CA VAL A 62 0.14 -0.05 -1.34
C VAL A 62 0.01 0.29 -2.80
N ALA A 63 0.17 1.56 -3.14
CA ALA A 63 0.17 2.02 -4.50
C ALA A 63 1.61 2.27 -4.95
N VAL A 64 1.94 1.73 -6.12
CA VAL A 64 3.30 1.71 -6.67
C VAL A 64 3.27 2.34 -8.05
N LEU A 65 3.93 3.48 -8.18
CA LEU A 65 4.08 4.19 -9.44
C LEU A 65 5.37 3.75 -10.13
N SER A 66 5.23 3.47 -11.42
CA SER A 66 6.32 3.33 -12.37
C SER A 66 6.02 4.18 -13.60
N GLN A 67 7.00 4.38 -14.47
CA GLN A 67 6.86 5.21 -15.68
C GLN A 67 5.65 4.84 -16.53
N THR A 68 5.35 3.55 -16.61
CA THR A 68 4.36 3.00 -17.55
C THR A 68 3.06 2.58 -16.87
N ASP A 69 3.08 2.41 -15.55
CA ASP A 69 1.96 1.78 -14.83
C ASP A 69 1.84 2.28 -13.39
N LEU A 70 0.61 2.33 -12.90
CA LEU A 70 0.27 2.38 -11.49
C LEU A 70 -0.26 1.02 -11.04
N THR A 71 0.33 0.46 -9.99
CA THR A 71 -0.05 -0.85 -9.45
C THR A 71 -0.52 -0.68 -8.00
N CYS A 72 -1.75 -1.05 -7.71
CA CYS A 72 -2.34 -1.03 -6.37
C CYS A 72 -2.40 -2.46 -5.81
N ILE A 73 -1.79 -2.66 -4.64
CA ILE A 73 -1.77 -3.93 -3.93
C ILE A 73 -2.70 -3.82 -2.72
N GLU A 74 -3.69 -4.70 -2.63
CA GLU A 74 -4.62 -4.76 -1.51
C GLU A 74 -3.89 -5.06 -0.19
N GLY A 75 -4.13 -4.24 0.83
CA GLY A 75 -3.44 -4.29 2.12
C GLY A 75 -3.66 -5.59 2.91
N LEU A 76 -4.88 -6.16 2.94
CA LEU A 76 -5.12 -7.40 3.67
C LEU A 76 -4.38 -8.59 3.04
N SER A 77 -4.48 -8.77 1.71
CA SER A 77 -3.74 -9.81 1.01
C SER A 77 -2.22 -9.69 1.23
N LEU A 78 -1.68 -8.46 1.20
CA LEU A 78 -0.28 -8.19 1.45
C LEU A 78 0.11 -8.51 2.90
N PHE A 79 -0.69 -8.08 3.88
CA PHE A 79 -0.43 -8.35 5.29
C PHE A 79 -0.38 -9.84 5.58
N ILE A 80 -1.33 -10.62 5.05
CA ILE A 80 -1.35 -12.08 5.23
C ILE A 80 -0.10 -12.72 4.63
N ALA A 81 0.29 -12.32 3.41
CA ALA A 81 1.48 -12.82 2.76
C ALA A 81 2.75 -12.52 3.58
N LEU A 82 2.96 -11.26 3.96
CA LEU A 82 4.14 -10.82 4.70
C LEU A 82 4.22 -11.48 6.10
N ARG A 83 3.09 -11.59 6.79
CA ARG A 83 3.02 -12.26 8.10
C ARG A 83 3.37 -13.76 7.98
N THR A 84 2.91 -14.39 6.90
CA THR A 84 3.19 -15.81 6.66
C THR A 84 4.67 -16.04 6.36
N ALA A 85 5.26 -15.22 5.48
CA ALA A 85 6.69 -15.23 5.19
C ALA A 85 7.53 -15.04 6.46
N LYS A 86 7.18 -14.04 7.29
CA LYS A 86 7.84 -13.82 8.58
C LYS A 86 7.74 -15.05 9.49
N SER A 87 6.58 -15.71 9.54
CA SER A 87 6.41 -16.93 10.33
C SER A 87 7.27 -18.09 9.82
N GLN A 88 7.51 -18.19 8.52
CA GLN A 88 8.37 -19.21 7.93
C GLN A 88 9.84 -18.95 8.28
N LEU A 89 10.30 -17.69 8.15
CA LEU A 89 11.64 -17.28 8.59
C LEU A 89 11.87 -17.59 10.07
N ALA A 90 10.89 -17.31 10.93
CA ALA A 90 10.99 -17.61 12.36
C ALA A 90 11.09 -19.11 12.67
N ARG A 91 10.63 -19.98 11.76
CA ARG A 91 10.76 -21.44 11.86
C ARG A 91 12.06 -21.99 11.26
N GLY A 92 12.92 -21.10 10.75
CA GLY A 92 14.21 -21.48 10.16
C GLY A 92 14.14 -21.94 8.71
N GLU A 93 13.07 -21.60 7.97
CA GLU A 93 13.05 -21.81 6.52
C GLU A 93 14.14 -20.94 5.87
N THR A 94 14.98 -21.56 5.03
CA THR A 94 16.16 -20.91 4.42
C THR A 94 15.99 -20.68 2.92
N ASP A 95 14.96 -21.27 2.30
CA ASP A 95 14.63 -21.02 0.90
C ASP A 95 13.91 -19.68 0.75
N LEU A 96 14.69 -18.61 0.59
CA LEU A 96 14.19 -17.24 0.48
C LEU A 96 13.26 -17.05 -0.72
N GLU A 97 13.48 -17.74 -1.84
CA GLU A 97 12.65 -17.62 -3.03
C GLU A 97 11.27 -18.23 -2.78
N LYS A 98 11.23 -19.40 -2.11
CA LYS A 98 9.97 -20.04 -1.73
C LYS A 98 9.19 -19.22 -0.71
N ILE A 99 9.86 -18.58 0.25
CA ILE A 99 9.24 -17.65 1.20
C ILE A 99 8.70 -16.42 0.45
N ALA A 100 9.52 -15.82 -0.41
CA ALA A 100 9.22 -14.57 -1.08
C ALA A 100 8.15 -14.69 -2.18
N ALA A 101 7.96 -15.88 -2.75
CA ALA A 101 6.91 -16.18 -3.71
C ALA A 101 5.58 -16.60 -3.06
N TYR A 102 5.55 -16.76 -1.72
CA TYR A 102 4.41 -17.37 -1.04
C TYR A 102 3.22 -16.40 -0.90
N GLY A 103 2.04 -16.88 -1.30
CA GLY A 103 0.77 -16.18 -1.10
C GLY A 103 0.36 -15.32 -2.31
N LYS A 104 -0.91 -15.45 -2.69
CA LYS A 104 -1.52 -14.63 -3.74
C LYS A 104 -1.75 -13.21 -3.23
N LEU A 105 -1.32 -12.22 -4.00
CA LEU A 105 -1.73 -10.84 -3.80
C LEU A 105 -2.94 -10.52 -4.67
N ASN A 106 -3.83 -9.71 -4.14
CA ASN A 106 -4.85 -9.05 -4.93
C ASN A 106 -4.25 -7.73 -5.43
N VAL A 107 -4.12 -7.62 -6.75
CA VAL A 107 -3.42 -6.51 -7.40
C VAL A 107 -4.29 -5.96 -8.52
N GLU A 108 -4.45 -4.65 -8.52
CA GLU A 108 -5.05 -3.91 -9.63
C GLU A 108 -3.96 -3.11 -10.33
N LYS A 109 -3.98 -3.11 -11.66
CA LYS A 109 -2.94 -2.46 -12.46
C LYS A 109 -3.56 -1.57 -13.52
N LEU A 110 -3.21 -0.29 -13.47
CA LEU A 110 -3.56 0.71 -14.47
C LEU A 110 -2.33 1.00 -15.32
N LYS A 111 -2.46 0.85 -16.64
CA LYS A 111 -1.40 1.18 -17.58
C LYS A 111 -1.58 2.60 -18.11
N PHE A 112 -0.50 3.34 -18.22
CA PHE A 112 -0.50 4.63 -18.88
C PHE A 112 -0.22 4.47 -20.37
N GLY A 113 -0.86 5.30 -21.19
CA GLY A 113 -0.45 5.46 -22.58
C GLY A 113 0.92 6.13 -22.66
N SER A 114 1.64 5.93 -23.77
CA SER A 114 2.97 6.51 -24.01
C SER A 114 3.00 8.04 -24.04
N GLU A 115 1.84 8.69 -24.02
CA GLU A 115 1.67 10.14 -24.08
C GLU A 115 1.69 10.80 -22.70
N PHE A 116 1.56 10.02 -21.63
CA PHE A 116 1.49 10.55 -20.27
C PHE A 116 2.85 10.51 -19.59
N CYS A 117 3.27 11.64 -19.02
CA CYS A 117 4.36 11.72 -18.06
C CYS A 117 3.76 12.00 -16.68
N VAL A 118 3.64 10.97 -15.86
CA VAL A 118 3.08 11.10 -14.50
C VAL A 118 4.17 11.65 -13.58
N VAL A 119 3.93 12.82 -13.00
CA VAL A 119 4.89 13.50 -12.12
C VAL A 119 4.64 13.18 -10.65
N ASP A 120 3.39 12.90 -10.29
CA ASP A 120 2.94 12.61 -8.93
C ASP A 120 1.59 11.86 -8.99
N PHE A 121 1.24 11.12 -7.95
CA PHE A 121 -0.06 10.46 -7.80
C PHE A 121 -0.53 10.47 -6.34
N GLY A 122 -1.80 10.80 -6.09
CA GLY A 122 -2.38 10.75 -4.75
C GLY A 122 -3.20 9.48 -4.52
N VAL A 123 -3.07 8.86 -3.35
CA VAL A 123 -4.04 7.85 -2.89
C VAL A 123 -5.03 8.52 -1.96
N SER A 124 -6.22 8.82 -2.48
CA SER A 124 -7.35 9.21 -1.64
C SER A 124 -8.17 7.97 -1.35
N GLY A 125 -8.27 7.61 -0.07
CA GLY A 125 -9.25 6.61 0.35
C GLY A 125 -10.68 7.11 0.12
N PRO A 126 -11.69 6.30 0.48
CA PRO A 126 -13.07 6.75 0.45
C PRO A 126 -13.21 8.04 1.26
N LEU A 127 -13.53 9.13 0.58
CA LEU A 127 -13.91 10.38 1.22
C LEU A 127 -15.19 10.10 1.97
N LYS A 128 -15.09 9.89 3.28
CA LYS A 128 -16.26 10.01 4.14
C LYS A 128 -16.53 11.52 4.19
N PRO A 129 -17.60 12.02 3.55
CA PRO A 129 -17.85 13.45 3.50
C PRO A 129 -17.88 13.96 4.94
N THR A 130 -17.08 14.99 5.21
CA THR A 130 -17.08 15.61 6.52
C THR A 130 -18.45 16.26 6.76
N TRP A 131 -18.78 16.56 8.02
CA TRP A 131 -19.99 17.35 8.31
C TRP A 131 -20.00 18.68 7.54
N PHE A 132 -18.83 19.28 7.31
CA PHE A 132 -18.70 20.48 6.48
C PHE A 132 -19.08 20.22 5.03
N ASP A 133 -18.55 19.15 4.42
CA ASP A 133 -18.88 18.77 3.03
C ASP A 133 -20.38 18.52 2.88
N LEU A 134 -20.99 17.80 3.84
CA LEU A 134 -22.43 17.54 3.87
C LEU A 134 -23.26 18.83 3.97
N HIS A 135 -22.90 19.75 4.88
CA HIS A 135 -23.61 21.02 5.04
C HIS A 135 -23.45 21.92 3.81
N SER A 136 -22.25 21.98 3.22
CA SER A 136 -21.99 22.76 2.01
C SER A 136 -22.79 22.25 0.81
N ALA A 137 -22.82 20.93 0.59
CA ALA A 137 -23.61 20.31 -0.47
C ALA A 137 -25.12 20.53 -0.27
N ALA A 138 -25.62 20.41 0.97
CA ALA A 138 -27.03 20.68 1.28
C ALA A 138 -27.43 22.14 1.02
N ALA A 139 -26.55 23.09 1.37
CA ALA A 139 -26.79 24.51 1.13
C ALA A 139 -26.83 24.86 -0.37
N LEU A 140 -26.03 24.18 -1.19
CA LEU A 140 -26.02 24.34 -2.65
C LEU A 140 -27.25 23.69 -3.31
N SER A 141 -27.66 22.51 -2.85
CA SER A 141 -28.81 21.78 -3.40
C SER A 141 -30.16 22.47 -3.17
N ALA A 142 -30.29 23.31 -2.14
CA ALA A 142 -31.53 24.03 -1.84
C ALA A 142 -31.87 25.15 -2.84
N LYS A 143 -30.98 25.50 -3.77
CA LYS A 143 -31.21 26.58 -4.75
C LYS A 143 -31.84 26.13 -6.07
N ASP A 144 -31.91 24.83 -6.36
CA ASP A 144 -32.42 24.31 -7.64
C ASP A 144 -33.88 23.83 -7.59
N SER A 145 -34.62 24.13 -6.52
CA SER A 145 -36.02 23.68 -6.33
C SER A 145 -37.09 24.75 -6.67
N TYR A 146 -36.73 25.78 -7.45
CA TYR A 146 -37.64 26.83 -7.92
C TYR A 146 -37.56 27.07 -9.44
N LEU A 147 -37.55 25.99 -10.24
CA LEU A 147 -37.88 26.03 -11.67
C LEU A 147 -38.89 24.93 -12.00
#